data_AF-A0A5X6JTK0-F1
#
_entry.id   AF-A0A5X6JTK0-F1
#
_cell.length_a   1.000
_cell.length_b   1.000
_cell.length_c   1.000
_cell.angle_alpha   90.00
_cell.angle_beta   90.00
_cell.angle_gamma   90.00
#
_symmetry.space_group_name_H-M   'P 1'
#
loop_
_entity.id
_entity.type
_entity.pdbx_description
1 polymer ?
#
loop_
_entity_poly.entity_id
_entity_poly.type
_entity_poly.pdbx_seq_one_letter_code
_entity_poly.pdbx_strand_id
1 'polypeptide(L)'
;MTTITREQVQKIIDAADEVITALAGTNADVHPDNSTKMTQLYDDLNDHYAPPEVVRELARIALASLEANKPELKIAELINKFYERYPLASFNKDTDRAEALGYFLAGAELQCFGEFIKYEELFGDE
;
A
#
# COMPACT_ATOMS: atom_id res chain seq x y z
N MET A 1 12.19 -22.91 -2.89
CA MET A 1 11.23 -21.86 -2.48
C MET A 1 9.86 -22.48 -2.54
N THR A 2 9.11 -22.45 -1.44
CA THR A 2 7.69 -22.82 -1.44
C THR A 2 6.95 -21.68 -2.13
N THR A 3 6.29 -21.95 -3.25
CA THR A 3 5.51 -20.92 -3.95
C THR A 3 4.15 -20.82 -3.27
N ILE A 4 3.87 -19.69 -2.62
CA ILE A 4 2.55 -19.39 -2.06
C ILE A 4 1.55 -19.25 -3.21
N THR A 5 0.42 -19.95 -3.11
CA THR A 5 -0.66 -19.90 -4.11
C THR A 5 -1.80 -18.99 -3.66
N ARG A 6 -2.58 -18.45 -4.61
CA ARG A 6 -3.78 -17.65 -4.30
C ARG A 6 -4.77 -18.44 -3.42
N GLU A 7 -5.00 -19.71 -3.73
CA GLU A 7 -5.93 -20.54 -2.95
C GLU A 7 -5.47 -20.68 -1.49
N GLN A 8 -4.17 -20.89 -1.26
CA GLN A 8 -3.61 -20.96 0.08
C GLN A 8 -3.78 -19.64 0.84
N VAL A 9 -3.53 -18.51 0.17
CA VAL A 9 -3.73 -17.17 0.77
C VAL A 9 -5.20 -16.94 1.14
N GLN A 10 -6.13 -17.35 0.28
CA GLN A 10 -7.56 -17.21 0.57
C GLN A 10 -7.96 -18.03 1.81
N LYS A 11 -7.48 -19.26 1.95
CA LYS A 11 -7.75 -20.08 3.14
C LYS A 11 -7.20 -19.47 4.44
N ILE A 12 -6.02 -18.84 4.37
CA ILE A 12 -5.46 -18.11 5.51
C ILE A 12 -6.36 -16.94 5.91
N ILE A 13 -6.87 -16.18 4.92
CA ILE A 13 -7.79 -15.07 5.16
C ILE A 13 -9.09 -15.58 5.79
N ASP A 14 -9.72 -16.59 5.19
CA ASP A 14 -11.00 -17.12 5.67
C ASP A 14 -10.89 -17.65 7.11
N ALA A 15 -9.83 -18.40 7.42
CA ALA A 15 -9.57 -18.91 8.77
C ALA A 15 -9.24 -17.79 9.78
N ALA A 16 -8.50 -16.76 9.35
CA ALA A 16 -8.23 -15.60 10.20
C ALA A 16 -9.51 -14.79 10.49
N ASP A 17 -10.38 -14.60 9.50
CA ASP A 17 -11.67 -13.94 9.66
C ASP A 17 -12.59 -14.73 10.60
N GLU A 18 -12.55 -16.06 10.55
CA GLU A 18 -13.27 -16.91 11.48
C GLU A 18 -12.79 -16.70 12.93
N VAL A 19 -11.48 -16.66 13.17
CA VAL A 19 -10.90 -16.32 14.48
C VAL A 19 -11.31 -14.92 14.92
N ILE A 20 -11.24 -13.92 14.03
CA ILE A 20 -11.56 -12.51 14.36
C ILE A 20 -13.04 -12.36 14.73
N THR A 21 -13.93 -12.95 13.95
CA THR A 21 -15.38 -12.91 14.23
C THR A 21 -15.73 -13.68 15.50
N ALA A 22 -15.02 -14.79 15.79
CA ALA A 22 -15.19 -15.54 17.02
C ALA A 22 -14.72 -14.72 18.23
N LEU A 23 -13.58 -14.04 18.16
CA LEU A 23 -13.12 -13.11 19.21
C LEU A 23 -14.11 -11.95 19.43
N ALA A 24 -14.72 -11.45 18.37
CA ALA A 24 -15.71 -10.39 18.44
C ALA A 24 -17.08 -10.86 18.98
N GLY A 25 -17.28 -12.17 19.18
CA GLY A 25 -18.56 -12.74 19.59
C GLY A 25 -19.66 -12.66 18.52
N THR A 26 -19.28 -12.39 17.27
CA THR A 26 -20.20 -12.26 16.12
C THR A 26 -20.21 -13.50 15.22
N ASN A 27 -19.31 -14.46 15.48
CA ASN A 27 -19.31 -15.76 14.82
C ASN A 27 -20.54 -16.58 15.26
N ALA A 28 -21.18 -17.24 14.31
CA ALA A 28 -22.41 -17.99 14.53
C ALA A 28 -22.19 -19.27 15.36
N ASP A 29 -21.00 -19.87 15.27
CA ASP A 29 -20.71 -21.23 15.76
C ASP A 29 -19.73 -21.26 16.95
N VAL A 30 -18.92 -20.20 17.10
CA VAL A 30 -17.86 -20.09 18.11
C VAL A 30 -17.99 -18.79 18.90
N HIS A 31 -18.20 -18.92 20.21
CA HIS A 31 -18.20 -17.79 21.16
C HIS A 31 -16.80 -17.66 21.80
N PRO A 32 -16.31 -16.44 22.12
CA PRO A 32 -14.97 -16.25 22.68
C PRO A 32 -14.77 -16.95 24.03
N ASP A 33 -15.84 -17.12 24.81
CA ASP A 33 -15.80 -17.85 26.09
C ASP A 33 -15.64 -19.38 25.92
N ASN A 34 -15.84 -19.90 24.71
CA ASN A 34 -15.61 -21.32 24.44
C ASN A 34 -14.14 -21.57 24.12
N SER A 35 -13.34 -21.68 25.19
CA SER A 35 -11.88 -21.85 25.10
C SER A 35 -11.45 -23.03 24.21
N THR A 36 -12.19 -24.14 24.24
CA THR A 36 -11.85 -25.33 23.44
C THR A 36 -12.01 -25.06 21.95
N LYS A 37 -13.15 -24.49 21.52
CA LYS A 37 -13.36 -24.15 20.12
C LYS A 37 -12.44 -23.02 19.66
N MET A 38 -12.17 -22.04 20.52
CA MET A 38 -11.22 -20.98 20.21
C MET A 38 -9.81 -21.52 19.97
N THR A 39 -9.33 -22.42 20.83
CA THR A 39 -8.04 -23.09 20.64
C THR A 39 -8.00 -23.83 19.31
N GLN A 40 -9.06 -24.55 18.95
CA GLN A 40 -9.14 -25.26 17.66
C GLN A 40 -9.02 -24.31 16.46
N LEU A 41 -9.65 -23.14 16.48
CA LEU A 41 -9.54 -22.16 15.39
C LEU A 41 -8.10 -21.62 15.26
N TYR A 42 -7.45 -21.32 16.39
CA TYR A 42 -6.06 -20.88 16.39
C TYR A 42 -5.11 -21.97 15.89
N ASP A 43 -5.32 -23.21 16.34
CA ASP A 43 -4.52 -24.36 15.90
C ASP A 43 -4.71 -24.60 14.40
N ASP A 44 -5.95 -24.55 13.89
CA ASP A 44 -6.21 -24.73 12.46
C ASP A 44 -5.55 -23.65 11.59
N LEU A 45 -5.64 -22.38 12.02
CA LEU A 45 -4.96 -21.26 11.38
C LEU A 45 -3.43 -21.46 11.35
N ASN A 46 -2.83 -21.80 12.50
CA ASN A 46 -1.37 -21.84 12.64
C ASN A 46 -0.74 -23.11 12.07
N ASP A 47 -1.38 -24.27 12.23
CA ASP A 47 -0.82 -25.56 11.86
C ASP A 47 -1.09 -25.92 10.39
N HIS A 48 -2.26 -25.57 9.86
CA HIS A 48 -2.66 -25.98 8.52
C HIS A 48 -2.50 -24.89 7.46
N TYR A 49 -2.80 -23.63 7.79
CA TYR A 49 -2.86 -22.57 6.77
C TYR A 49 -1.66 -21.61 6.82
N ALA A 50 -1.24 -21.20 8.01
CA ALA A 50 -0.20 -20.18 8.23
C ALA A 50 0.96 -20.68 9.12
N PRO A 51 1.65 -21.78 8.75
CA PRO A 51 2.86 -22.19 9.46
C PRO A 51 3.97 -21.13 9.31
N PRO A 52 5.00 -21.14 10.18
CA PRO A 52 6.04 -20.10 10.21
C PRO A 52 6.71 -19.81 8.87
N GLU A 53 6.93 -20.83 8.03
CA GLU A 53 7.51 -20.68 6.70
C GLU A 53 6.61 -19.88 5.75
N VAL A 54 5.31 -20.10 5.84
CA VAL A 54 4.29 -19.40 5.04
C VAL A 54 4.16 -17.97 5.53
N VAL A 55 4.10 -17.74 6.85
CA VAL A 55 4.05 -16.40 7.43
C VAL A 55 5.28 -15.57 7.03
N ARG A 56 6.48 -16.15 7.10
CA ARG A 56 7.71 -15.48 6.67
C ARG A 56 7.66 -15.08 5.20
N GLU A 57 7.15 -15.97 4.35
CA GLU A 57 7.10 -15.74 2.92
C GLU A 57 6.01 -14.71 2.54
N LEU A 58 4.86 -14.72 3.22
CA LEU A 58 3.85 -13.66 3.14
C LEU A 58 4.41 -12.31 3.57
N ALA A 59 5.13 -12.25 4.69
CA ALA A 59 5.77 -11.03 5.18
C ALA A 59 6.80 -10.50 4.18
N ARG A 60 7.58 -11.38 3.54
CA ARG A 60 8.55 -11.03 2.49
C ARG A 60 7.86 -10.43 1.26
N ILE A 61 6.75 -11.04 0.81
CA ILE A 61 5.96 -10.55 -0.33
C ILE A 61 5.32 -9.19 0.01
N ALA A 62 4.73 -9.07 1.20
CA ALA A 62 4.12 -7.83 1.67
C ALA A 62 5.15 -6.70 1.77
N LEU A 63 6.33 -6.97 2.34
CA LEU A 63 7.41 -5.99 2.40
C LEU A 63 7.83 -5.52 1.00
N ALA A 64 8.05 -6.45 0.07
CA ALA A 64 8.37 -6.09 -1.32
C ALA A 64 7.26 -5.25 -1.98
N SER A 65 5.99 -5.55 -1.70
CA SER A 65 4.86 -4.76 -2.20
C SER A 65 4.80 -3.36 -1.59
N LEU A 66 5.12 -3.21 -0.30
CA LEU A 66 5.17 -1.91 0.37
C LEU A 66 6.35 -1.08 -0.12
N GLU A 67 7.50 -1.70 -0.37
CA GLU A 67 8.67 -1.06 -0.95
C GLU A 67 8.45 -0.64 -2.41
N ALA A 68 7.67 -1.41 -3.18
CA ALA A 68 7.28 -1.05 -4.54
C ALA A 68 6.30 0.13 -4.59
N ASN A 69 5.56 0.40 -3.52
CA ASN A 69 4.65 1.54 -3.41
C ASN A 69 5.35 2.84 -2.99
N LYS A 70 6.69 2.92 -3.07
CA LYS A 70 7.38 4.20 -2.93
C LYS A 70 6.94 5.12 -4.07
N PRO A 71 6.53 6.37 -3.79
CA PRO A 71 6.24 7.34 -4.83
C PRO A 71 7.43 7.40 -5.79
N GLU A 72 7.18 7.22 -7.08
CA GLU A 72 8.21 7.34 -8.11
C GLU A 72 7.78 8.42 -9.10
N LEU A 73 8.67 9.37 -9.36
CA LEU A 73 8.49 10.31 -10.45
C LEU A 73 8.77 9.62 -11.77
N LYS A 74 7.70 9.31 -12.51
CA LYS A 74 7.80 8.84 -13.88
C LYS A 74 8.12 10.00 -14.84
N ILE A 75 9.37 10.45 -14.83
CA ILE A 75 9.83 11.64 -15.56
C ILE A 75 9.44 11.61 -17.05
N ALA A 76 9.55 10.47 -17.72
CA ALA A 76 9.17 10.34 -19.13
C ALA A 76 7.66 10.59 -19.37
N GLU A 77 6.79 10.04 -18.52
CA GLU A 77 5.34 10.27 -18.62
C GLU A 77 5.00 11.74 -18.32
N LEU A 78 5.68 12.34 -17.34
CA LEU A 78 5.52 13.75 -16.99
C LEU A 78 5.93 14.67 -18.15
N ILE A 79 7.06 14.41 -18.80
CA ILE A 79 7.51 15.16 -19.97
C ILE A 79 6.51 15.03 -21.13
N ASN A 80 5.97 13.83 -21.38
CA ASN A 80 4.95 13.63 -22.42
C ASN A 80 3.70 14.47 -22.11
N LYS A 81 3.19 14.42 -20.88
CA LYS A 81 2.05 15.24 -20.44
C LYS A 81 2.31 16.74 -20.55
N PHE A 82 3.54 17.17 -20.22
CA PHE A 82 3.93 18.56 -20.39
C PHE A 82 3.81 19.01 -21.85
N TYR A 83 4.32 18.21 -22.80
CA TYR A 83 4.25 18.56 -24.22
C TYR A 83 2.87 18.35 -24.86
N GLU A 84 2.04 17.45 -24.33
CA GLU A 84 0.62 17.37 -24.70
C GLU A 84 -0.11 18.66 -24.34
N ARG A 85 0.21 19.24 -23.17
CA ARG A 85 -0.42 20.48 -22.68
C ARG A 85 0.19 21.74 -23.29
N TYR A 86 1.50 21.75 -23.51
CA TYR A 86 2.30 22.85 -24.02
C TYR A 86 3.14 22.36 -25.21
N PRO A 87 2.56 22.29 -26.43
CA PRO A 87 3.27 21.81 -27.61
C PRO A 87 4.55 22.60 -27.88
N LEU A 88 5.57 22.00 -28.48
CA LEU A 88 6.85 22.68 -28.75
C LEU A 88 6.69 24.02 -29.48
N ALA A 89 5.74 24.10 -30.42
CA ALA A 89 5.45 25.31 -31.19
C ALA A 89 4.85 26.47 -30.35
N SER A 90 4.42 26.23 -29.11
CA SER A 90 3.90 27.29 -28.22
C SER A 90 4.99 28.11 -27.53
N PHE A 91 6.27 27.73 -27.65
CA PHE A 91 7.38 28.43 -27.02
C PHE A 91 8.15 29.28 -28.03
N ASN A 92 8.44 30.53 -27.67
CA ASN A 92 9.20 31.45 -28.52
C ASN A 92 10.71 31.18 -28.49
N LYS A 93 11.22 30.61 -27.39
CA LYS A 93 12.64 30.31 -27.16
C LYS A 93 12.77 29.01 -26.38
N ASP A 94 13.86 28.29 -26.65
CA ASP A 94 14.19 27.06 -25.94
C ASP A 94 14.44 27.28 -24.44
N THR A 95 14.89 28.47 -24.06
CA THR A 95 15.08 28.87 -22.66
C THR A 95 13.76 28.87 -21.89
N ASP A 96 12.73 29.47 -22.48
CA ASP A 96 11.41 29.62 -21.84
C ASP A 96 10.74 28.24 -21.70
N ARG A 97 10.94 27.38 -22.70
CA ARG A 97 10.52 25.96 -22.67
C ARG A 97 11.21 25.19 -21.55
N ALA A 98 12.53 25.33 -21.42
CA ALA A 98 13.32 24.63 -20.41
C ALA A 98 12.93 25.06 -18.99
N GLU A 99 12.72 26.37 -18.78
CA GLU A 99 12.27 26.92 -17.50
C GLU A 99 10.87 26.42 -17.12
N ALA A 100 9.92 26.45 -18.07
CA ALA A 100 8.56 25.94 -17.83
C ALA A 100 8.53 24.44 -17.51
N LEU A 101 9.33 23.62 -18.20
CA LEU A 101 9.48 22.20 -17.88
C LEU A 101 10.10 22.01 -16.49
N GLY A 102 11.09 22.83 -16.13
CA GLY A 102 11.71 22.83 -14.80
C GLY A 102 10.69 23.09 -13.68
N TYR A 103 9.88 24.14 -13.78
CA TYR A 103 8.83 24.43 -12.80
C TYR A 103 7.76 23.32 -12.74
N PHE A 104 7.39 22.75 -13.88
CA PHE A 104 6.44 21.65 -13.94
C PHE A 104 6.95 20.40 -13.21
N LEU A 105 8.21 20.02 -13.45
CA LEU A 105 8.83 18.87 -12.77
C LEU A 105 9.04 19.12 -11.27
N ALA A 106 9.44 20.34 -10.88
CA ALA A 106 9.55 20.71 -9.47
C ALA A 106 8.18 20.63 -8.74
N GLY A 107 7.11 21.07 -9.40
CA GLY A 107 5.75 20.91 -8.87
C GLY A 107 5.33 19.44 -8.72
N ALA A 108 5.68 18.59 -9.70
CA ALA A 108 5.42 17.16 -9.61
C ALA A 108 6.24 16.50 -8.49
N GLU A 109 7.50 16.91 -8.30
CA GLU A 109 8.36 16.43 -7.22
C GLU A 109 7.80 16.78 -5.84
N LEU A 110 7.33 18.01 -5.65
CA LEU A 110 6.65 18.43 -4.42
C LEU A 110 5.37 17.64 -4.14
N GLN A 111 4.59 17.28 -5.16
CA GLN A 111 3.41 16.44 -4.97
C GLN A 111 3.75 14.97 -4.66
N CYS A 112 4.87 14.49 -5.20
CA CYS A 112 5.31 13.10 -5.05
C CYS A 112 6.03 12.86 -3.72
N PHE A 113 6.80 13.84 -3.24
CA PHE A 113 7.71 13.69 -2.10
C PHE A 113 7.62 14.81 -1.07
N GLY A 114 6.98 15.93 -1.39
CA GLY A 114 6.87 17.06 -0.49
C GLY A 114 5.94 16.75 0.67
N GLU A 115 6.39 17.04 1.89
CA GLU A 115 5.51 17.20 3.03
C GLU A 115 4.82 18.56 2.90
N PHE A 116 3.54 18.58 2.57
CA PHE A 116 2.78 19.83 2.59
C PHE A 116 2.78 20.39 4.01
N ILE A 117 3.28 21.62 4.16
CA ILE A 117 3.13 22.37 5.40
C ILE A 117 1.63 22.58 5.63
N LYS A 118 1.07 21.91 6.64
CA LYS A 118 -0.28 22.21 7.12
C LYS A 118 -0.21 23.46 7.98
N TYR A 119 -0.69 24.58 7.44
CA TYR A 119 -0.69 25.85 8.17
C TYR A 119 -1.49 25.78 9.49
N GLU A 120 -2.48 24.90 9.56
CA GLU A 120 -3.28 24.60 10.77
C GLU A 120 -2.41 24.06 11.94
N GLU A 121 -1.27 23.43 11.64
CA GLU A 121 -0.35 22.90 12.66
C GLU A 121 0.72 23.94 13.09
N LEU A 122 0.88 25.04 12.33
CA LEU A 122 1.85 26.11 12.59
C LEU A 122 1.28 27.26 13.42
N PHE A 123 -0.02 27.52 13.30
CA PHE A 123 -0.73 28.47 14.14
C PHE A 123 -1.49 27.66 15.19
N GLY A 124 -0.78 27.21 16.23
CA GLY A 124 -1.44 26.67 17.41
C GLY A 124 -2.46 27.68 17.93
N ASP A 125 -3.65 27.18 18.29
CA ASP A 125 -4.79 27.98 18.75
C ASP A 125 -4.33 29.11 19.69
N GLU A 126 -4.41 30.36 19.20
CA GLU A 126 -4.26 31.57 20.04
C GLU A 126 -5.32 31.63 21.14
#